data_AF-A0A177EMM4-F1
#
_entry.id   AF-A0A177EMM4-F1
#
_cell.length_a   1.000
_cell.length_b   1.000
_cell.length_c   1.000
_cell.angle_alpha   90.00
_cell.angle_beta   90.00
_cell.angle_gamma   90.00
#
_symmetry.space_group_name_H-M   'P 1'
#
loop_
_entity.id
_entity.type
_entity.pdbx_description
1 polymer ?
#
loop_
_entity_poly.entity_id
_entity_poly.type
_entity_poly.pdbx_seq_one_letter_code
_entity_poly.pdbx_strand_id
1 'polypeptide(L)'
;MPTTYEEFLTRNFLCSPGFLIQSYIFEYIDSVEMYKEFVMAVYEMLNIYKITNYDAPISNYNRRIMELLNRLFAISNVLDLDVQLAMRNKRRNFPDFCKFKKVKDECKNTPFIDVIYRPSYVDGPAYVNNNLQHTLSYKSISCFKNCQNSVLLALFLCFAFDPKTEQYNINHIPDASNELKEFFSKYTHKVSSISLTMRSDWERVIYGLPKPEHGFSNNRSTVNTGLLHMLYTMYDLVGKNHGIKKATKYIKNEFQEDYDNNRREVKEKMRECLKKVISSLSRNKTIGMICDYLEPVSTTTHGKSVTDADMQASLLYDFDSSWYGIKFTVSTSYNNPLVEVIEKEKEYEDETYFYESTDSYDPYSSCDDD
;
A
#
# COMPACT_ATOMS: atom_id res chain seq x y z
N MET A 1 -4.95 27.76 3.92
CA MET A 1 -4.55 27.62 2.50
C MET A 1 -3.51 28.68 2.23
N PRO A 2 -2.41 28.34 1.53
CA PRO A 2 -1.35 29.29 1.29
C PRO A 2 -1.91 30.46 0.50
N THR A 3 -1.61 31.65 0.98
CA THR A 3 -2.07 32.91 0.38
C THR A 3 -1.03 33.50 -0.57
N THR A 4 0.19 32.99 -0.51
CA THR A 4 1.30 33.36 -1.38
C THR A 4 2.01 32.13 -1.94
N TYR A 5 2.70 32.30 -3.07
CA TYR A 5 3.52 31.24 -3.68
C TYR A 5 4.67 30.81 -2.75
N GLU A 6 5.27 31.76 -2.02
CA GLU A 6 6.31 31.45 -1.03
C GLU A 6 5.76 30.59 0.11
N GLU A 7 4.58 30.92 0.65
CA GLU A 7 3.93 30.10 1.69
C GLU A 7 3.66 28.68 1.19
N PHE A 8 3.25 28.52 -0.07
CA PHE A 8 3.09 27.21 -0.70
C PHE A 8 4.40 26.42 -0.72
N LEU A 9 5.51 27.05 -1.14
CA LEU A 9 6.82 26.40 -1.20
C LEU A 9 7.37 25.98 0.16
N THR A 10 7.10 26.75 1.21
CA THR A 10 7.55 26.40 2.58
C THR A 10 6.86 25.16 3.15
N ARG A 11 5.71 24.74 2.57
CA ARG A 11 4.88 23.61 3.03
C ARG A 11 4.36 23.72 4.48
N ASN A 12 4.70 24.77 5.20
CA ASN A 12 4.30 24.98 6.60
C ASN A 12 2.77 25.04 6.78
N PHE A 13 2.06 25.46 5.75
CA PHE A 13 0.59 25.50 5.77
C PHE A 13 -0.05 24.12 5.95
N LEU A 14 0.64 23.02 5.56
CA LEU A 14 0.15 21.64 5.71
C LEU A 14 0.00 21.25 7.19
N CYS A 15 0.78 21.86 8.07
CA CYS A 15 0.71 21.64 9.52
C CYS A 15 -0.17 22.67 10.23
N SER A 16 -0.83 23.57 9.50
CA SER A 16 -1.73 24.55 10.11
C SER A 16 -3.02 23.88 10.62
N PRO A 17 -3.57 24.28 11.78
CA PRO A 17 -4.82 23.72 12.28
C PRO A 17 -5.96 23.78 11.26
N GLY A 18 -6.05 24.88 10.50
CA GLY A 18 -7.07 25.04 9.47
C GLY A 18 -6.96 24.02 8.34
N PHE A 19 -5.74 23.72 7.88
CA PHE A 19 -5.53 22.70 6.84
C PHE A 19 -5.80 21.29 7.37
N LEU A 20 -5.37 20.99 8.61
CA LEU A 20 -5.60 19.68 9.23
C LEU A 20 -7.10 19.41 9.43
N ILE A 21 -7.87 20.40 9.90
CA ILE A 21 -9.33 20.28 10.04
C ILE A 21 -10.00 20.05 8.68
N GLN A 22 -9.60 20.82 7.66
CA GLN A 22 -10.16 20.65 6.31
C GLN A 22 -9.81 19.28 5.72
N SER A 23 -8.58 18.81 5.92
CA SER A 23 -8.12 17.51 5.43
C SER A 23 -8.84 16.36 6.15
N TYR A 24 -9.08 16.49 7.45
CA TYR A 24 -9.88 15.52 8.22
C TYR A 24 -11.32 15.46 7.69
N ILE A 25 -11.99 16.61 7.54
CA ILE A 25 -13.35 16.66 7.00
C ILE A 25 -13.39 16.03 5.60
N PHE A 26 -12.41 16.32 4.75
CA PHE A 26 -12.33 15.76 3.40
C PHE A 26 -12.06 14.25 3.38
N GLU A 27 -11.26 13.74 4.31
CA GLU A 27 -10.90 12.31 4.38
C GLU A 27 -12.04 11.46 4.93
N TYR A 28 -12.77 11.97 5.93
CA TYR A 28 -13.75 11.18 6.68
C TYR A 28 -15.21 11.48 6.31
N ILE A 29 -15.52 12.59 5.62
CA ILE A 29 -16.87 12.87 5.11
C ILE A 29 -16.92 12.54 3.61
N ASP A 30 -17.36 11.33 3.30
CA ASP A 30 -17.32 10.78 1.95
C ASP A 30 -18.70 10.73 1.24
N SER A 31 -19.79 10.83 2.00
CA SER A 31 -21.18 10.79 1.52
C SER A 31 -21.95 12.10 1.71
N VAL A 32 -23.04 12.24 0.94
CA VAL A 32 -23.95 13.39 1.05
C VAL A 32 -24.64 13.41 2.40
N GLU A 33 -24.97 12.23 2.93
CA GLU A 33 -25.63 12.02 4.21
C GLU A 33 -24.73 12.46 5.37
N MET A 34 -23.48 12.00 5.42
CA MET A 34 -22.51 12.42 6.44
C MET A 34 -22.23 13.92 6.38
N TYR A 35 -22.20 14.51 5.17
CA TYR A 35 -22.04 15.95 5.04
C TYR A 35 -23.25 16.71 5.60
N LYS A 36 -24.48 16.24 5.33
CA LYS A 36 -25.70 16.82 5.92
C LYS A 36 -25.67 16.72 7.45
N GLU A 37 -25.34 15.55 8.00
CA GLU A 37 -25.22 15.32 9.45
C GLU A 37 -24.19 16.25 10.08
N PHE A 38 -23.01 16.38 9.48
CA PHE A 38 -21.98 17.30 9.94
C PHE A 38 -22.46 18.75 9.94
N VAL A 39 -23.08 19.20 8.85
CA VAL A 39 -23.62 20.57 8.74
C VAL A 39 -24.73 20.81 9.79
N MET A 40 -25.61 19.83 10.01
CA MET A 40 -26.64 19.88 11.04
C MET A 40 -26.03 19.95 12.44
N ALA A 41 -25.05 19.11 12.75
CA ALA A 41 -24.37 19.10 14.05
C ALA A 41 -23.69 20.46 14.33
N VAL A 42 -23.02 21.05 13.34
CA VAL A 42 -22.42 22.39 13.47
C VAL A 42 -23.50 23.45 13.69
N TYR A 43 -24.62 23.37 12.96
CA TYR A 43 -25.76 24.28 13.14
C TYR A 43 -26.34 24.18 14.55
N GLU A 44 -26.62 22.96 15.02
CA GLU A 44 -27.17 22.69 16.36
C GLU A 44 -26.23 23.18 17.45
N MET A 45 -24.93 22.88 17.36
CA MET A 45 -23.93 23.38 18.30
C MET A 45 -23.96 24.90 18.39
N LEU A 46 -23.92 25.60 17.24
CA LEU A 46 -23.96 27.06 17.23
C LEU A 46 -25.30 27.62 17.74
N ASN A 47 -26.41 26.92 17.49
CA ASN A 47 -27.73 27.34 17.94
C ASN A 47 -27.95 27.08 19.45
N ILE A 48 -27.32 26.05 20.04
CA ILE A 48 -27.33 25.83 21.51
C ILE A 48 -26.73 27.03 22.25
N TYR A 49 -25.67 27.64 21.69
CA TYR A 49 -25.03 28.82 22.27
C TYR A 49 -25.77 30.14 21.98
N LYS A 50 -26.90 30.10 21.26
CA LYS A 50 -27.76 31.25 21.02
C LYS A 50 -28.61 31.49 22.28
N ILE A 51 -28.15 32.39 23.15
CA ILE A 51 -28.89 32.78 24.36
C ILE A 51 -30.31 33.26 23.99
N THR A 52 -31.34 32.62 24.56
CA THR A 52 -32.77 32.95 24.40
C THR A 52 -33.33 33.87 25.48
N ASN A 53 -32.54 34.29 26.47
CA ASN A 53 -32.98 35.22 27.50
C ASN A 53 -32.96 36.67 26.99
N TYR A 54 -34.15 37.19 26.72
CA TYR A 54 -34.38 38.56 26.23
C TYR A 54 -34.04 39.67 27.25
N ASP A 55 -33.77 39.31 28.51
CA ASP A 55 -33.60 40.27 29.61
C ASP A 55 -32.14 40.54 30.03
N ALA A 56 -31.14 39.98 29.34
CA ALA A 56 -29.73 40.24 29.63
C ALA A 56 -29.05 41.01 28.48
N PRO A 57 -28.16 41.99 28.76
CA PRO A 57 -27.42 42.69 27.71
C PRO A 57 -26.61 41.69 26.89
N ILE A 58 -26.75 41.76 25.57
CA ILE A 58 -26.08 40.88 24.60
C ILE A 58 -24.57 40.97 24.84
N SER A 59 -23.97 39.87 25.30
CA SER A 59 -22.52 39.80 25.48
C SER A 59 -21.81 39.87 24.13
N ASN A 60 -20.56 40.36 24.11
CA ASN A 60 -19.71 40.37 22.90
C ASN A 60 -19.54 38.95 22.32
N TYR A 61 -19.63 37.93 23.17
CA TYR A 61 -19.61 36.52 22.78
C TYR A 61 -20.85 36.14 21.94
N ASN A 62 -22.05 36.51 22.38
CA ASN A 62 -23.30 36.23 21.65
C ASN A 62 -23.32 36.88 20.26
N ARG A 63 -22.81 38.11 20.16
CA ARG A 63 -22.70 38.81 18.87
C ARG A 63 -21.82 38.05 17.89
N ARG A 64 -20.67 37.53 18.33
CA ARG A 64 -19.77 36.72 17.49
C ARG A 64 -20.42 35.42 17.03
N ILE A 65 -21.18 34.75 17.91
CA ILE A 65 -21.92 33.52 17.53
C ILE A 65 -22.98 33.84 16.47
N MET A 66 -23.72 34.93 16.61
CA MET A 66 -24.70 35.39 15.60
C MET A 66 -24.05 35.77 14.27
N GLU A 67 -22.91 36.48 14.29
CA GLU A 67 -22.13 36.79 13.09
C GLU A 67 -21.65 35.51 12.38
N LEU A 68 -21.17 34.52 13.13
CA LEU A 68 -20.75 33.23 12.60
C LEU A 68 -21.92 32.45 11.98
N LEU A 69 -23.06 32.38 12.68
CA LEU A 69 -24.28 31.75 12.17
C LEU A 69 -24.73 32.39 10.86
N ASN A 70 -24.86 33.71 10.82
CA ASN A 70 -25.27 34.44 9.61
C ASN A 70 -24.27 34.30 8.45
N ARG A 71 -22.98 34.11 8.76
CA ARG A 71 -21.94 33.90 7.74
C ARG A 71 -21.95 32.49 7.15
N LEU A 72 -22.36 31.49 7.94
CA LEU A 72 -22.28 30.06 7.59
C LEU A 72 -23.62 29.50 7.11
N PHE A 73 -24.74 29.99 7.63
CA PHE A 73 -26.09 29.48 7.39
C PHE A 73 -27.02 30.57 6.89
N ALA A 74 -27.83 30.25 5.88
CA ALA A 74 -28.92 31.10 5.44
C ALA A 74 -30.12 30.90 6.36
N ILE A 75 -30.57 31.94 7.05
CA ILE A 75 -31.86 31.94 7.72
C ILE A 75 -32.89 32.28 6.64
N SER A 76 -33.83 31.38 6.36
CA SER A 76 -34.71 31.40 5.17
C SER A 76 -35.62 32.62 5.05
N ASN A 77 -35.61 33.51 6.04
CA ASN A 77 -36.59 34.56 6.21
C ASN A 77 -36.13 35.90 5.59
N VAL A 78 -34.85 36.04 5.24
CA VAL A 78 -34.29 37.28 4.64
C VAL A 78 -33.19 36.90 3.65
N LEU A 79 -33.56 36.45 2.46
CA LEU A 79 -32.61 36.28 1.36
C LEU A 79 -32.57 37.56 0.54
N ASP A 80 -31.82 38.53 1.06
CA ASP A 80 -31.38 39.68 0.28
C ASP A 80 -30.55 39.20 -0.92
N LEU A 81 -30.71 39.86 -2.07
CA LEU A 81 -30.10 39.45 -3.35
C LEU A 81 -28.56 39.42 -3.25
N ASP A 82 -27.99 40.29 -2.42
CA ASP A 82 -26.56 40.38 -2.15
C ASP A 82 -26.02 39.17 -1.35
N VAL A 83 -26.83 38.62 -0.43
CA VAL A 83 -26.49 37.40 0.31
C VAL A 83 -26.46 36.19 -0.64
N GLN A 84 -27.40 36.13 -1.58
CA GLN A 84 -27.43 35.09 -2.62
C GLN A 84 -26.21 35.17 -3.55
N LEU A 85 -25.82 36.37 -3.98
CA LEU A 85 -24.64 36.61 -4.82
C LEU A 85 -23.32 36.25 -4.10
N ALA A 86 -23.19 36.60 -2.81
CA ALA A 86 -22.05 36.23 -1.99
C ALA A 86 -21.94 34.69 -1.79
N MET A 87 -23.07 34.00 -1.63
CA MET A 87 -23.11 32.53 -1.57
C MET A 87 -22.75 31.87 -2.92
N ARG A 88 -23.14 32.49 -4.05
CA ARG A 88 -22.79 32.02 -5.40
C ARG A 88 -21.28 32.06 -5.65
N ASN A 89 -20.58 33.05 -5.10
CA ASN A 89 -19.12 33.14 -5.19
C ASN A 89 -18.40 32.11 -4.30
N LYS A 90 -18.97 31.73 -3.14
CA LYS A 90 -18.44 30.64 -2.29
C LYS A 90 -18.64 29.24 -2.89
N ARG A 91 -19.64 29.04 -3.75
CA ARG A 91 -19.81 27.80 -4.55
C ARG A 91 -18.67 27.54 -5.53
N ARG A 92 -17.79 28.51 -5.81
CA ARG A 92 -16.67 28.33 -6.77
C ARG A 92 -15.68 27.24 -6.37
N ASN A 93 -15.54 26.95 -5.08
CA ASN A 93 -14.63 25.90 -4.64
C ASN A 93 -15.22 24.50 -4.82
N PHE A 94 -16.54 24.34 -4.89
CA PHE A 94 -17.18 23.01 -5.00
C PHE A 94 -16.83 22.28 -6.31
N PRO A 95 -16.86 22.93 -7.50
CA PRO A 95 -16.36 22.32 -8.72
C PRO A 95 -14.90 21.87 -8.64
N ASP A 96 -14.03 22.66 -8.03
CA ASP A 96 -12.61 22.31 -7.90
C ASP A 96 -12.41 21.17 -6.89
N PHE A 97 -13.19 21.15 -5.79
CA PHE A 97 -13.27 19.99 -4.88
C PHE A 97 -13.81 18.73 -5.57
N CYS A 98 -14.82 18.85 -6.45
CA CYS A 98 -15.33 17.72 -7.21
C CYS A 98 -14.29 17.19 -8.21
N LYS A 99 -13.54 18.07 -8.88
CA LYS A 99 -12.41 17.67 -9.73
C LYS A 99 -11.33 16.98 -8.92
N PHE A 100 -10.98 17.51 -7.75
CA PHE A 100 -9.98 16.91 -6.88
C PHE A 100 -10.45 15.54 -6.33
N LYS A 101 -11.72 15.41 -5.94
CA LYS A 101 -12.32 14.14 -5.52
C LYS A 101 -12.31 13.15 -6.68
N LYS A 102 -12.67 13.56 -7.89
CA LYS A 102 -12.61 12.72 -9.10
C LYS A 102 -11.19 12.22 -9.37
N VAL A 103 -10.19 13.10 -9.34
CA VAL A 103 -8.78 12.72 -9.50
C VAL A 103 -8.33 11.79 -8.37
N LYS A 104 -8.72 12.05 -7.12
CA LYS A 104 -8.43 11.16 -5.98
C LYS A 104 -9.06 9.79 -6.18
N ASP A 105 -10.33 9.73 -6.56
CA ASP A 105 -11.07 8.48 -6.76
C ASP A 105 -10.54 7.69 -7.97
N GLU A 106 -10.13 8.38 -9.05
CA GLU A 106 -9.37 7.78 -10.18
C GLU A 106 -7.97 7.28 -9.78
N CYS A 107 -7.41 7.80 -8.68
CA CYS A 107 -6.13 7.35 -8.13
C CYS A 107 -6.27 6.20 -7.12
N LYS A 108 -7.49 5.85 -6.66
CA LYS A 108 -7.77 4.82 -5.61
C LYS A 108 -7.81 3.39 -6.15
N ASN A 109 -7.24 3.12 -7.32
CA ASN A 109 -7.66 1.99 -8.15
C ASN A 109 -7.12 0.60 -7.77
N THR A 110 -6.86 0.27 -6.49
CA THR A 110 -6.94 -1.16 -6.12
C THR A 110 -7.77 -1.48 -4.91
N PRO A 111 -8.44 -2.65 -4.89
CA PRO A 111 -9.15 -3.16 -3.73
C PRO A 111 -8.26 -3.36 -2.50
N PHE A 112 -6.95 -3.52 -2.68
CA PHE A 112 -6.02 -3.87 -1.60
C PHE A 112 -5.36 -2.67 -0.93
N ILE A 113 -4.97 -1.63 -1.70
CA ILE A 113 -4.21 -0.45 -1.24
C ILE A 113 -4.57 0.73 -2.15
N ASP A 114 -4.89 1.91 -1.61
CA ASP A 114 -5.33 3.04 -2.47
C ASP A 114 -4.21 3.76 -3.24
N VAL A 115 -2.90 3.47 -3.06
CA VAL A 115 -1.82 4.21 -3.75
C VAL A 115 -0.62 3.33 -4.13
N ILE A 116 -0.07 3.59 -5.32
CA ILE A 116 1.20 3.11 -5.87
C ILE A 116 2.33 3.26 -4.82
N TYR A 117 2.85 2.15 -4.32
CA TYR A 117 4.01 2.14 -3.46
C TYR A 117 5.28 2.34 -4.30
N ARG A 118 5.72 3.59 -4.45
CA ARG A 118 7.09 3.87 -4.91
C ARG A 118 7.97 4.07 -3.67
N PRO A 119 8.81 3.09 -3.26
CA PRO A 119 9.75 3.32 -2.17
C PRO A 119 10.63 4.53 -2.53
N SER A 120 10.43 5.64 -1.82
CA SER A 120 11.31 6.81 -1.97
C SER A 120 12.65 6.46 -1.32
N TYR A 121 13.76 6.93 -1.89
CA TYR A 121 15.13 6.69 -1.41
C TYR A 121 15.41 7.19 0.02
N VAL A 122 14.42 7.83 0.67
CA VAL A 122 14.59 8.67 1.86
C VAL A 122 13.86 8.12 3.10
N ASP A 123 12.96 7.15 2.98
CA ASP A 123 12.01 6.88 4.06
C ASP A 123 12.31 5.64 4.89
N GLY A 124 13.10 5.77 5.96
CA GLY A 124 13.09 4.80 7.07
C GLY A 124 14.23 5.01 8.09
N PRO A 125 13.95 5.08 9.41
CA PRO A 125 15.01 5.07 10.42
C PRO A 125 15.67 3.68 10.49
N ALA A 126 16.97 3.63 10.71
CA ALA A 126 17.70 2.38 10.90
C ALA A 126 17.30 1.71 12.23
N TYR A 127 16.91 0.43 12.19
CA TYR A 127 16.74 -0.41 13.37
C TYR A 127 18.10 -0.74 14.00
N VAL A 128 18.31 -0.37 15.26
CA VAL A 128 19.50 -0.77 16.03
C VAL A 128 19.05 -1.61 17.21
N ASN A 129 19.35 -2.91 17.16
CA ASN A 129 19.05 -3.84 18.24
C ASN A 129 20.13 -3.79 19.32
N ASN A 130 20.10 -2.75 20.16
CA ASN A 130 20.91 -2.72 21.37
C ASN A 130 19.99 -2.75 22.59
N ASN A 131 19.95 -3.90 23.26
CA ASN A 131 19.52 -4.08 24.66
C ASN A 131 18.04 -3.80 25.00
N LEU A 132 17.08 -4.27 24.20
CA LEU A 132 15.64 -4.22 24.54
C LEU A 132 15.10 -2.80 24.81
N GLN A 133 15.83 -1.74 24.42
CA GLN A 133 15.40 -0.36 24.54
C GLN A 133 15.23 0.28 23.16
N HIS A 134 13.98 0.62 22.87
CA HIS A 134 13.52 1.24 21.63
C HIS A 134 14.08 2.66 21.50
N THR A 135 15.07 2.86 20.62
CA THR A 135 15.51 4.23 20.30
C THR A 135 15.59 4.43 18.79
N LEU A 136 14.82 5.41 18.32
CA LEU A 136 14.83 5.90 16.94
C LEU A 136 16.11 6.73 16.73
N SER A 137 17.02 6.26 15.88
CA SER A 137 18.21 7.02 15.49
C SER A 137 17.97 7.76 14.17
N TYR A 138 18.01 9.10 14.21
CA TYR A 138 17.92 9.99 13.05
C TYR A 138 19.28 10.20 12.33
N LYS A 139 20.32 9.44 12.65
CA LYS A 139 21.66 9.61 12.05
C LYS A 139 21.92 8.56 10.99
N SER A 140 21.67 8.93 9.71
CA SER A 140 22.34 8.46 8.49
C SER A 140 21.37 8.52 7.31
N ILE A 141 21.73 9.26 6.24
CA ILE A 141 21.02 9.36 4.96
C ILE A 141 21.19 8.07 4.13
N SER A 142 21.05 6.91 4.76
CA SER A 142 20.99 5.63 4.06
C SER A 142 20.33 4.64 5.01
N CYS A 143 19.16 4.11 4.64
CA CYS A 143 18.62 2.82 5.09
C CYS A 143 17.18 2.61 4.56
N PHE A 144 17.04 2.33 3.26
CA PHE A 144 16.12 1.29 2.83
C PHE A 144 16.95 0.23 2.10
N LYS A 145 17.62 -0.62 2.89
CA LYS A 145 18.44 -1.73 2.40
C LYS A 145 17.64 -3.04 2.24
N ASN A 146 16.32 -3.02 2.42
CA ASN A 146 15.52 -4.25 2.37
C ASN A 146 14.17 -4.06 1.68
N CYS A 147 14.26 -3.70 0.41
CA CYS A 147 13.17 -3.60 -0.54
C CYS A 147 12.29 -4.86 -0.65
N GLN A 148 12.84 -6.04 -0.34
CA GLN A 148 12.11 -7.29 -0.29
C GLN A 148 11.08 -7.35 0.86
N ASN A 149 11.36 -6.71 1.99
CA ASN A 149 10.36 -6.59 3.07
C ASN A 149 9.13 -5.82 2.62
N SER A 150 9.30 -4.80 1.77
CA SER A 150 8.17 -4.05 1.21
C SER A 150 7.35 -4.87 0.23
N VAL A 151 8.01 -5.66 -0.62
CA VAL A 151 7.34 -6.62 -1.51
C VAL A 151 6.53 -7.63 -0.68
N LEU A 152 7.12 -8.18 0.38
CA LEU A 152 6.42 -9.08 1.30
C LEU A 152 5.22 -8.39 1.96
N LEU A 153 5.35 -7.15 2.43
CA LEU A 153 4.23 -6.40 3.01
C LEU A 153 3.07 -6.28 2.02
N ALA A 154 3.35 -5.84 0.79
CA ALA A 154 2.34 -5.70 -0.25
C ALA A 154 1.67 -7.03 -0.60
N LEU A 155 2.45 -8.11 -0.72
CA LEU A 155 1.92 -9.46 -0.96
C LEU A 155 0.99 -9.91 0.18
N PHE A 156 1.40 -9.74 1.44
CA PHE A 156 0.58 -10.13 2.58
C PHE A 156 -0.69 -9.29 2.72
N LEU A 157 -0.67 -8.01 2.34
CA LEU A 157 -1.90 -7.21 2.24
C LEU A 157 -2.86 -7.77 1.19
N CYS A 158 -2.34 -8.19 0.03
CA CYS A 158 -3.15 -8.88 -0.97
C CYS A 158 -3.70 -10.22 -0.46
N PHE A 159 -2.86 -11.01 0.23
CA PHE A 159 -3.26 -12.33 0.73
C PHE A 159 -4.32 -12.26 1.81
N ALA A 160 -4.26 -11.24 2.67
CA ALA A 160 -5.18 -11.06 3.78
C ALA A 160 -6.51 -10.41 3.35
N PHE A 161 -6.55 -9.70 2.23
CA PHE A 161 -7.73 -8.93 1.85
C PHE A 161 -8.93 -9.84 1.53
N ASP A 162 -10.03 -9.63 2.25
CA ASP A 162 -11.31 -10.28 2.00
C ASP A 162 -12.22 -9.31 1.22
N PRO A 163 -12.49 -9.57 -0.08
CA PRO A 163 -13.31 -8.67 -0.91
C PRO A 163 -14.76 -8.58 -0.45
N LYS A 164 -15.26 -9.55 0.35
CA LYS A 164 -16.64 -9.51 0.85
C LYS A 164 -16.81 -8.57 2.04
N THR A 165 -15.79 -8.45 2.87
CA THR A 165 -15.84 -7.62 4.09
C THR A 165 -15.02 -6.34 3.96
N GLU A 166 -14.27 -6.18 2.86
CA GLU A 166 -13.35 -5.07 2.59
C GLU A 166 -12.32 -4.86 3.72
N GLN A 167 -11.89 -5.96 4.33
CA GLN A 167 -10.99 -5.98 5.50
C GLN A 167 -9.89 -7.02 5.31
N TYR A 168 -8.76 -6.79 5.96
CA TYR A 168 -7.68 -7.76 6.05
C TYR A 168 -7.98 -8.78 7.14
N ASN A 169 -7.88 -10.06 6.79
CA ASN A 169 -8.09 -11.20 7.67
C ASN A 169 -7.17 -12.36 7.28
N ILE A 170 -6.50 -12.96 8.25
CA ILE A 170 -5.58 -14.09 8.03
C ILE A 170 -6.02 -15.38 8.72
N ASN A 171 -7.28 -15.51 9.13
CA ASN A 171 -7.78 -16.71 9.82
C ASN A 171 -7.73 -17.98 8.95
N HIS A 172 -7.63 -17.83 7.62
CA HIS A 172 -7.40 -18.94 6.70
C HIS A 172 -5.94 -19.45 6.70
N ILE A 173 -5.02 -18.75 7.38
CA ILE A 173 -3.64 -19.14 7.60
C ILE A 173 -3.48 -19.59 9.07
N PRO A 174 -3.78 -20.86 9.40
CA PRO A 174 -3.87 -21.31 10.79
C PRO A 174 -2.54 -21.21 11.55
N ASP A 175 -1.44 -21.54 10.87
CA ASP A 175 -0.09 -21.62 11.44
C ASP A 175 0.70 -20.30 11.33
N ALA A 176 0.01 -19.17 11.10
CA ALA A 176 0.63 -17.87 11.07
C ALA A 176 1.36 -17.54 12.39
N SER A 177 2.52 -16.87 12.27
CA SER A 177 3.30 -16.42 13.42
C SER A 177 2.52 -15.45 14.31
N ASN A 178 2.91 -15.35 15.58
CA ASN A 178 2.24 -14.47 16.53
C ASN A 178 2.39 -13.00 16.12
N GLU A 179 3.54 -12.63 15.59
CA GLU A 179 3.84 -11.29 15.11
C GLU A 179 2.96 -10.93 13.91
N LEU A 180 2.75 -11.87 12.99
CA LEU A 180 1.87 -11.67 11.83
C LEU A 180 0.40 -11.53 12.27
N LYS A 181 -0.04 -12.34 13.24
CA LYS A 181 -1.37 -12.24 13.87
C LYS A 181 -1.58 -10.89 14.55
N GLU A 182 -0.62 -10.43 15.33
CA GLU A 182 -0.66 -9.12 15.97
C GLU A 182 -0.74 -8.00 14.93
N PHE A 183 0.05 -8.08 13.86
CA PHE A 183 0.04 -7.08 12.79
C PHE A 183 -1.34 -6.92 12.14
N PHE A 184 -1.97 -8.01 11.70
CA PHE A 184 -3.29 -7.96 11.07
C PHE A 184 -4.45 -7.72 12.06
N SER A 185 -4.23 -7.96 13.35
CA SER A 185 -5.17 -7.52 14.40
C SER A 185 -5.15 -6.00 14.60
N LYS A 186 -4.01 -5.35 14.33
CA LYS A 186 -3.84 -3.89 14.40
C LYS A 186 -4.30 -3.21 13.11
N TYR A 187 -4.00 -3.81 11.96
CA TYR A 187 -4.28 -3.28 10.63
C TYR A 187 -5.37 -4.12 9.96
N THR A 188 -6.62 -4.00 10.43
CA THR A 188 -7.75 -4.79 9.93
C THR A 188 -8.47 -4.14 8.75
N HIS A 189 -8.49 -2.80 8.68
CA HIS A 189 -9.17 -2.08 7.60
C HIS A 189 -8.21 -1.76 6.45
N LYS A 190 -8.76 -1.71 5.24
CA LYS A 190 -8.05 -1.24 4.05
C LYS A 190 -7.39 0.11 4.35
N VAL A 191 -6.10 0.22 4.02
CA VAL A 191 -5.35 1.47 4.21
C VAL A 191 -5.25 2.25 2.89
N SER A 192 -5.40 3.57 2.98
CA SER A 192 -5.24 4.43 1.81
C SER A 192 -3.77 4.53 1.35
N SER A 193 -2.83 4.33 2.26
CA SER A 193 -1.41 4.21 1.93
C SER A 193 -0.65 3.46 3.04
N ILE A 194 0.49 2.87 2.67
CA ILE A 194 1.40 2.24 3.63
C ILE A 194 2.13 3.35 4.42
N SER A 195 1.69 3.61 5.65
CA SER A 195 2.29 4.60 6.53
C SER A 195 3.70 4.21 7.02
N LEU A 196 4.48 5.20 7.49
CA LEU A 196 5.76 4.93 8.15
C LEU A 196 5.60 4.01 9.37
N THR A 197 4.56 4.23 10.17
CA THR A 197 4.25 3.40 11.35
C THR A 197 3.98 1.94 10.96
N MET A 198 3.18 1.72 9.91
CA MET A 198 2.89 0.39 9.39
C MET A 198 4.15 -0.31 8.89
N ARG A 199 5.08 0.43 8.26
CA ARG A 199 6.39 -0.12 7.86
C ARG A 199 7.25 -0.53 9.05
N SER A 200 7.35 0.32 10.07
CA SER A 200 8.11 -0.01 11.28
C SER A 200 7.52 -1.20 12.04
N ASP A 201 6.20 -1.30 12.08
CA ASP A 201 5.53 -2.47 12.66
C ASP A 201 5.74 -3.72 11.81
N TRP A 202 5.75 -3.60 10.48
CA TRP A 202 6.07 -4.71 9.58
C TRP A 202 7.51 -5.19 9.74
N GLU A 203 8.47 -4.28 9.89
CA GLU A 203 9.86 -4.63 10.20
C GLU A 203 9.94 -5.43 11.50
N ARG A 204 9.16 -5.05 12.52
CA ARG A 204 9.05 -5.84 13.77
C ARG A 204 8.56 -7.25 13.49
N VAL A 205 7.61 -7.44 12.58
CA VAL A 205 7.14 -8.78 12.18
C VAL A 205 8.30 -9.60 11.62
N ILE A 206 9.08 -9.04 10.70
CA ILE A 206 10.21 -9.75 10.07
C ILE A 206 11.34 -10.02 11.07
N TYR A 207 11.72 -9.05 11.90
CA TYR A 207 12.80 -9.21 12.88
C TYR A 207 12.41 -10.02 14.12
N GLY A 208 11.10 -10.13 14.39
CA GLY A 208 10.55 -10.94 15.48
C GLY A 208 10.51 -12.43 15.17
N LEU A 209 10.68 -12.81 13.89
CA LEU A 209 10.78 -14.21 13.51
C LEU A 209 11.94 -14.91 14.24
N PRO A 210 11.75 -16.17 14.67
CA PRO A 210 12.84 -16.95 15.22
C PRO A 210 14.00 -17.02 14.22
N LYS A 211 15.23 -17.23 14.71
CA LYS A 211 16.39 -17.40 13.82
C LYS A 211 16.04 -18.47 12.77
N PRO A 212 16.02 -18.13 11.48
CA PRO A 212 15.56 -19.01 10.43
C PRO A 212 16.54 -20.16 10.35
N GLU A 213 15.98 -21.35 10.25
CA GLU A 213 16.72 -22.59 10.06
C GLU A 213 17.56 -22.55 8.77
N HIS A 214 17.29 -21.58 7.87
CA HIS A 214 17.75 -21.60 6.48
C HIS A 214 18.32 -20.29 5.92
N GLY A 215 18.60 -19.22 6.69
CA GLY A 215 19.14 -18.03 6.01
C GLY A 215 19.39 -16.71 6.72
N PHE A 216 19.76 -16.66 8.01
CA PHE A 216 20.49 -15.48 8.50
C PHE A 216 21.96 -15.84 8.64
N SER A 217 22.82 -15.09 7.95
CA SER A 217 24.25 -15.10 8.30
C SER A 217 24.37 -14.67 9.77
N ASN A 218 25.34 -15.25 10.49
CA ASN A 218 25.53 -15.00 11.93
C ASN A 218 25.70 -13.51 12.28
N ASN A 219 26.01 -12.67 11.29
CA ASN A 219 25.94 -11.21 11.41
C ASN A 219 24.68 -10.72 10.69
N ARG A 220 23.71 -10.18 11.45
CA ARG A 220 22.45 -9.59 10.96
C ARG A 220 22.62 -8.38 10.00
N SER A 221 23.81 -8.20 9.41
CA SER A 221 24.23 -7.07 8.59
C SER A 221 24.13 -7.31 7.08
N THR A 222 24.07 -8.56 6.61
CA THR A 222 23.82 -8.86 5.18
C THR A 222 22.37 -9.28 5.01
N VAL A 223 21.58 -8.38 4.44
CA VAL A 223 20.21 -8.66 4.00
C VAL A 223 20.33 -9.67 2.85
N ASN A 224 19.93 -10.92 3.08
CA ASN A 224 19.81 -11.88 2.00
C ASN A 224 18.60 -11.44 1.16
N THR A 225 18.77 -11.32 -0.16
CA THR A 225 17.68 -10.98 -1.08
C THR A 225 17.55 -12.07 -2.15
N GLY A 226 16.41 -12.14 -2.82
CA GLY A 226 16.13 -13.17 -3.83
C GLY A 226 14.86 -13.97 -3.53
N LEU A 227 14.37 -14.69 -4.54
CA LEU A 227 13.11 -15.44 -4.47
C LEU A 227 13.18 -16.55 -3.41
N LEU A 228 14.31 -17.24 -3.30
CA LEU A 228 14.52 -18.29 -2.31
C LEU A 228 14.43 -17.72 -0.89
N HIS A 229 15.07 -16.58 -0.63
CA HIS A 229 14.96 -15.90 0.66
C HIS A 229 13.51 -15.46 0.93
N MET A 230 12.81 -14.93 -0.07
CA MET A 230 11.42 -14.49 0.08
C MET A 230 10.52 -15.64 0.50
N LEU A 231 10.69 -16.80 -0.14
CA LEU A 231 9.95 -18.01 0.19
C LEU A 231 10.28 -18.54 1.59
N TYR A 232 11.54 -18.46 2.03
CA TYR A 232 11.88 -18.81 3.42
C TYR A 232 11.21 -17.89 4.43
N THR A 233 11.23 -16.58 4.20
CA THR A 233 10.55 -15.63 5.08
C THR A 233 9.04 -15.87 5.10
N MET A 234 8.43 -16.16 3.94
CA MET A 234 7.01 -16.56 3.87
C MET A 234 6.75 -17.83 4.68
N TYR A 235 7.62 -18.84 4.59
CA TYR A 235 7.52 -20.09 5.34
C TYR A 235 7.51 -19.85 6.85
N ASP A 236 8.41 -19.00 7.35
CA ASP A 236 8.48 -18.67 8.77
C ASP A 236 7.27 -17.85 9.25
N LEU A 237 6.68 -17.03 8.36
CA LEU A 237 5.49 -16.22 8.65
C LEU A 237 4.19 -17.03 8.70
N VAL A 238 4.00 -17.99 7.79
CA VAL A 238 2.72 -18.69 7.58
C VAL A 238 2.71 -20.13 8.10
N GLY A 239 3.85 -20.60 8.60
CA GLY A 239 4.03 -21.97 9.08
C GLY A 239 4.27 -22.98 7.97
N LYS A 240 4.16 -24.28 8.30
CA LYS A 240 4.71 -25.40 7.50
C LYS A 240 3.91 -25.72 6.23
N ASN A 241 3.78 -24.77 5.31
CA ASN A 241 3.10 -24.97 4.04
C ASN A 241 3.94 -25.82 3.07
N HIS A 242 3.39 -26.95 2.63
CA HIS A 242 4.06 -27.88 1.71
C HIS A 242 4.40 -27.24 0.35
N GLY A 243 3.58 -26.29 -0.13
CA GLY A 243 3.84 -25.57 -1.38
C GLY A 243 5.15 -24.78 -1.32
N ILE A 244 5.39 -24.05 -0.23
CA ILE A 244 6.61 -23.26 -0.06
C ILE A 244 7.84 -24.17 0.07
N LYS A 245 7.74 -25.26 0.83
CA LYS A 245 8.83 -26.26 0.92
C LYS A 245 9.17 -26.86 -0.43
N LYS A 246 8.17 -27.17 -1.24
CA LYS A 246 8.37 -27.73 -2.58
C LYS A 246 9.07 -26.71 -3.49
N ALA A 247 8.61 -25.46 -3.51
CA ALA A 247 9.23 -24.39 -4.29
C ALA A 247 10.68 -24.13 -3.89
N THR A 248 10.96 -24.01 -2.59
CA THR A 248 12.33 -23.79 -2.08
C THR A 248 13.26 -24.96 -2.37
N LYS A 249 12.79 -26.22 -2.26
CA LYS A 249 13.56 -27.41 -2.63
C LYS A 249 13.88 -27.41 -4.14
N TYR A 250 12.91 -27.05 -4.96
CA TYR A 250 13.07 -27.00 -6.41
C TYR A 250 14.13 -25.97 -6.83
N ILE A 251 14.03 -24.73 -6.33
CA ILE A 251 15.02 -23.67 -6.59
C ILE A 251 16.44 -24.13 -6.23
N LYS A 252 16.61 -24.77 -5.07
CA LYS A 252 17.93 -25.17 -4.57
C LYS A 252 18.61 -26.27 -5.36
N ASN A 253 17.84 -27.24 -5.87
CA ASN A 253 18.39 -28.51 -6.33
C ASN A 253 18.25 -28.74 -7.83
N GLU A 254 17.19 -28.23 -8.45
CA GLU A 254 16.77 -28.63 -9.80
C GLU A 254 16.68 -27.43 -10.75
N PHE A 255 16.44 -26.21 -10.24
CA PHE A 255 16.09 -25.06 -11.07
C PHE A 255 17.16 -24.64 -12.08
N GLN A 256 18.44 -24.58 -11.70
CA GLN A 256 19.52 -24.22 -12.62
C GLN A 256 19.66 -25.25 -13.75
N GLU A 257 19.73 -26.53 -13.40
CA GLU A 257 19.91 -27.62 -14.36
C GLU A 257 18.71 -27.72 -15.31
N ASP A 258 17.49 -27.69 -14.79
CA ASP A 258 16.31 -27.69 -15.64
C ASP A 258 16.30 -26.45 -16.56
N TYR A 259 16.71 -25.27 -16.07
CA TYR A 259 16.69 -24.02 -16.82
C TYR A 259 17.68 -24.05 -18.00
N ASP A 260 18.86 -24.62 -17.80
CA ASP A 260 19.86 -24.81 -18.85
C ASP A 260 19.38 -25.79 -19.93
N ASN A 261 18.50 -26.75 -19.56
CA ASN A 261 17.90 -27.72 -20.48
C ASN A 261 16.72 -27.15 -21.28
N ASN A 262 15.72 -26.57 -20.60
CA ASN A 262 14.50 -26.05 -21.24
C ASN A 262 13.91 -24.85 -20.49
N ARG A 263 14.40 -23.66 -20.83
CA ARG A 263 13.99 -22.38 -20.20
C ARG A 263 12.47 -22.17 -20.17
N ARG A 264 11.77 -22.47 -21.27
CA ARG A 264 10.32 -22.21 -21.39
C ARG A 264 9.53 -23.10 -20.45
N GLU A 265 9.79 -24.40 -20.48
CA GLU A 265 9.12 -25.38 -19.62
C GLU A 265 9.38 -25.10 -18.13
N VAL A 266 10.60 -24.69 -17.78
CA VAL A 266 10.97 -24.36 -16.40
C VAL A 266 10.28 -23.11 -15.90
N LYS A 267 10.20 -22.06 -16.73
CA LYS A 267 9.46 -20.84 -16.37
C LYS A 267 8.00 -21.17 -16.08
N GLU A 268 7.37 -21.99 -16.91
CA GLU A 268 5.99 -22.47 -16.71
C GLU A 268 5.84 -23.32 -15.44
N LYS A 269 6.71 -24.31 -15.23
CA LYS A 269 6.73 -25.15 -14.03
C LYS A 269 6.88 -24.32 -12.75
N MET A 270 7.75 -23.31 -12.77
CA MET A 270 7.98 -22.43 -11.63
C MET A 270 6.80 -21.50 -11.39
N ARG A 271 6.22 -20.91 -12.44
CA ARG A 271 5.00 -20.09 -12.37
C ARG A 271 3.86 -20.86 -11.72
N GLU A 272 3.62 -22.10 -12.15
CA GLU A 272 2.58 -22.96 -11.56
C GLU A 272 2.86 -23.32 -10.10
N CYS A 273 4.14 -23.51 -9.74
CA CYS A 273 4.56 -23.74 -8.37
C CYS A 273 4.26 -22.53 -7.48
N LEU A 274 4.63 -21.34 -7.92
CA LEU A 274 4.40 -20.08 -7.20
C LEU A 274 2.91 -19.73 -7.12
N LYS A 275 2.16 -19.92 -8.21
CA LYS A 275 0.71 -19.71 -8.24
C LYS A 275 0.01 -20.58 -7.20
N LYS A 276 0.43 -21.85 -7.03
CA LYS A 276 -0.09 -22.74 -5.99
C LYS A 276 0.23 -22.25 -4.58
N VAL A 277 1.46 -21.78 -4.35
CA VAL A 277 1.86 -21.15 -3.08
C VAL A 277 0.95 -19.96 -2.78
N ILE A 278 0.88 -19.00 -3.69
CA ILE A 278 0.11 -17.76 -3.53
C ILE A 278 -1.38 -18.06 -3.32
N SER A 279 -1.97 -18.96 -4.12
CA SER A 279 -3.38 -19.35 -4.00
C SER A 279 -3.69 -20.00 -2.66
N SER A 280 -2.73 -20.73 -2.08
CA SER A 280 -2.90 -21.32 -0.75
C SER A 280 -2.91 -20.26 0.36
N LEU A 281 -2.10 -19.21 0.21
CA LEU A 281 -1.97 -18.12 1.19
C LEU A 281 -3.04 -17.05 1.07
N SER A 282 -3.63 -16.89 -0.11
CA SER A 282 -4.56 -15.79 -0.38
C SER A 282 -5.99 -16.11 0.06
N ARG A 283 -6.67 -15.12 0.63
CA ARG A 283 -8.08 -15.23 1.00
C ARG A 283 -8.98 -15.27 -0.22
N ASN A 284 -8.79 -14.32 -1.15
CA ASN A 284 -9.39 -14.38 -2.47
C ASN A 284 -8.71 -15.49 -3.30
N LYS A 285 -9.51 -16.42 -3.84
CA LYS A 285 -9.02 -17.59 -4.57
C LYS A 285 -8.99 -17.40 -6.08
N THR A 286 -9.65 -16.36 -6.60
CA THR A 286 -9.66 -16.06 -8.03
C THR A 286 -8.44 -15.21 -8.36
N ILE A 287 -7.33 -15.90 -8.66
CA ILE A 287 -5.99 -15.30 -8.79
C ILE A 287 -5.38 -15.61 -10.15
N GLY A 288 -4.92 -14.54 -10.81
CA GLY A 288 -4.02 -14.56 -11.94
C GLY A 288 -2.57 -14.33 -11.51
N MET A 289 -1.62 -14.98 -12.19
CA MET A 289 -0.20 -14.69 -12.02
C MET A 289 0.46 -14.62 -13.40
N ILE A 290 1.16 -13.52 -13.66
CA ILE A 290 1.98 -13.32 -14.85
C ILE A 290 3.43 -13.26 -14.38
N CYS A 291 4.33 -13.94 -15.08
CA CYS A 291 5.76 -13.95 -14.76
C CYS A 291 6.53 -13.37 -15.95
N ASP A 292 6.79 -12.07 -15.92
CA ASP A 292 7.45 -11.32 -17.01
C ASP A 292 8.93 -11.72 -17.13
N TYR A 293 9.59 -11.97 -15.99
CA TYR A 293 11.00 -12.33 -15.91
C TYR A 293 11.22 -13.36 -14.80
N LEU A 294 12.06 -14.35 -15.07
CA LEU A 294 12.48 -15.35 -14.11
C LEU A 294 13.79 -15.99 -14.59
N GLU A 295 14.86 -15.80 -13.83
CA GLU A 295 16.18 -16.36 -14.15
C GLU A 295 16.89 -16.89 -12.90
N PRO A 296 17.61 -18.01 -13.01
CA PRO A 296 18.45 -18.49 -11.92
C PRO A 296 19.66 -17.57 -11.73
N VAL A 297 20.02 -17.35 -10.47
CA VAL A 297 21.20 -16.57 -10.11
C VAL A 297 22.05 -17.38 -9.15
N SER A 298 23.35 -17.46 -9.43
CA SER A 298 24.31 -18.07 -8.51
C SER A 298 24.71 -17.06 -7.44
N THR A 299 24.40 -17.36 -6.18
CA THR A 299 24.82 -16.57 -5.03
C THR A 299 25.90 -17.32 -4.23
N THR A 300 26.84 -16.61 -3.61
CA THR A 300 27.83 -17.24 -2.74
C THR A 300 27.45 -17.07 -1.29
N THR A 301 27.08 -18.17 -0.62
CA THR A 301 26.73 -18.19 0.80
C THR A 301 27.73 -19.05 1.57
N HIS A 302 28.45 -18.46 2.54
CA HIS A 302 29.49 -19.16 3.33
C HIS A 302 30.54 -19.90 2.49
N GLY A 303 30.94 -19.31 1.35
CA GLY A 303 31.92 -19.90 0.43
C GLY A 303 31.39 -21.06 -0.43
N LYS A 304 30.09 -21.33 -0.41
CA LYS A 304 29.42 -22.29 -1.30
C LYS A 304 28.53 -21.54 -2.29
N SER A 305 28.57 -21.96 -3.55
CA SER A 305 27.61 -21.50 -4.55
C SER A 305 26.24 -22.09 -4.25
N VAL A 306 25.22 -21.25 -4.21
CA VAL A 306 23.81 -21.61 -4.00
C VAL A 306 22.99 -20.94 -5.08
N THR A 307 22.15 -21.72 -5.77
CA THR A 307 21.19 -21.21 -6.74
C THR A 307 20.04 -20.50 -6.02
N ASP A 308 19.76 -19.27 -6.44
CA ASP A 308 18.56 -18.48 -6.14
C ASP A 308 17.90 -18.07 -7.47
N ALA A 309 16.91 -17.20 -7.44
CA ALA A 309 16.26 -16.66 -8.63
C ALA A 309 15.92 -15.18 -8.49
N ASP A 310 16.13 -14.46 -9.58
CA ASP A 310 15.56 -13.13 -9.80
C ASP A 310 14.24 -13.27 -10.57
N MET A 311 13.25 -12.45 -10.22
CA MET A 311 11.89 -12.58 -10.78
C MET A 311 11.22 -11.20 -10.90
N GLN A 312 10.47 -10.99 -11.98
CA GLN A 312 9.44 -9.96 -12.07
C GLN A 312 8.10 -10.64 -12.36
N ALA A 313 7.11 -10.37 -11.52
CA ALA A 313 5.80 -10.98 -11.64
C ALA A 313 4.68 -9.99 -11.31
N SER A 314 3.51 -10.27 -11.88
CA SER A 314 2.27 -9.58 -11.58
C SER A 314 1.30 -10.55 -10.92
N LEU A 315 0.82 -10.20 -9.74
CA LEU A 315 -0.23 -10.91 -9.03
C LEU A 315 -1.54 -10.17 -9.23
N LEU A 316 -2.51 -10.81 -9.86
CA LEU A 316 -3.80 -10.25 -10.23
C LEU A 316 -4.93 -10.99 -9.52
N TYR A 317 -5.98 -10.27 -9.17
CA TYR A 317 -7.20 -10.82 -8.61
C TYR A 317 -8.39 -10.29 -9.38
N ASP A 318 -9.40 -11.15 -9.48
CA ASP A 318 -10.64 -10.83 -10.16
C ASP A 318 -11.56 -10.00 -9.25
N PHE A 319 -12.01 -8.84 -9.75
CA PHE A 319 -13.08 -8.02 -9.17
C PHE A 319 -14.15 -7.67 -10.22
N ASP A 320 -14.79 -8.70 -10.76
CA ASP A 320 -15.93 -8.65 -11.69
C ASP A 320 -15.65 -7.90 -13.02
N SER A 321 -15.44 -6.59 -12.99
CA SER A 321 -15.18 -5.74 -14.16
C SER A 321 -13.73 -5.73 -14.64
N SER A 322 -12.77 -5.85 -13.70
CA SER A 322 -11.34 -5.73 -14.01
C SER A 322 -10.52 -6.67 -13.13
N TRP A 323 -9.30 -6.97 -13.59
CA TRP A 323 -8.25 -7.55 -12.78
C TRP A 323 -7.49 -6.44 -12.05
N TYR A 324 -7.33 -6.60 -10.74
CA TYR A 324 -6.55 -5.67 -9.92
C TYR A 324 -5.42 -6.41 -9.22
N GLY A 325 -4.30 -5.75 -9.03
CA GLY A 325 -3.16 -6.45 -8.46
C GLY A 325 -1.93 -5.61 -8.22
N ILE A 326 -0.82 -6.32 -8.04
CA ILE A 326 0.50 -5.71 -7.90
C ILE A 326 1.49 -6.34 -8.88
N LYS A 327 2.32 -5.51 -9.50
CA LYS A 327 3.55 -5.91 -10.20
C LYS A 327 4.72 -5.70 -9.26
N PHE A 328 5.57 -6.70 -9.12
CA PHE A 328 6.71 -6.65 -8.20
C PHE A 328 7.94 -7.34 -8.78
N THR A 329 9.10 -6.87 -8.35
CA THR A 329 10.40 -7.48 -8.68
C THR A 329 11.01 -8.09 -7.41
N VAL A 330 11.75 -9.16 -7.57
CA VAL A 330 12.59 -9.79 -6.55
C VAL A 330 13.97 -9.99 -7.17
N SER A 331 15.02 -9.49 -6.52
CA SER A 331 16.38 -9.63 -7.01
C SER A 331 17.34 -9.95 -5.88
N THR A 332 18.36 -10.75 -6.21
CA THR A 332 19.54 -11.03 -5.39
C THR A 332 20.52 -9.86 -5.34
N SER A 333 20.32 -8.82 -6.17
CA SER A 333 21.05 -7.56 -6.14
C SER A 333 20.34 -6.50 -5.28
N TYR A 334 21.10 -5.57 -4.68
CA TYR A 334 20.60 -4.47 -3.82
C TYR A 334 19.85 -3.35 -4.59
N ASN A 335 19.23 -3.66 -5.72
CA ASN A 335 18.42 -2.71 -6.47
C ASN A 335 17.02 -2.61 -5.85
N ASN A 336 16.35 -1.47 -6.00
CA ASN A 336 15.01 -1.19 -5.47
C ASN A 336 13.94 -1.87 -6.34
N PRO A 337 13.41 -3.07 -6.00
CA PRO A 337 12.20 -3.59 -6.57
C PRO A 337 11.06 -2.63 -6.30
N LEU A 338 10.44 -2.27 -7.41
CA LEU A 338 9.24 -1.47 -7.48
C LEU A 338 8.06 -2.39 -7.17
N VAL A 339 7.13 -1.95 -6.33
CA VAL A 339 5.79 -2.56 -6.24
C VAL A 339 4.82 -1.59 -6.89
N GLU A 340 4.37 -1.92 -8.08
CA GLU A 340 3.39 -1.12 -8.79
C GLU A 340 2.02 -1.72 -8.58
N VAL A 341 1.05 -0.84 -8.38
CA VAL A 341 -0.35 -1.17 -8.34
C VAL A 341 -0.83 -1.20 -9.79
N ILE A 342 -1.49 -2.29 -10.20
CA ILE A 342 -1.91 -2.49 -11.60
C ILE A 342 -3.40 -2.82 -11.69
N GLU A 343 -4.03 -2.29 -12.74
CA GLU A 343 -5.39 -2.57 -13.17
C GLU A 343 -5.32 -3.06 -14.62
N LYS A 344 -6.02 -4.15 -14.93
CA LYS A 344 -6.14 -4.69 -16.27
C LYS A 344 -7.62 -4.97 -16.57
N GLU A 345 -8.17 -4.32 -17.58
CA GLU A 345 -9.54 -4.61 -18.03
C GLU A 345 -9.64 -6.05 -18.54
N LYS A 346 -10.79 -6.70 -18.31
CA LYS A 346 -11.07 -8.02 -18.87
C LYS A 346 -11.48 -7.86 -20.33
N GLU A 347 -10.72 -8.40 -21.27
CA GLU A 347 -11.18 -8.47 -22.66
C GLU A 347 -12.25 -9.58 -22.79
N TYR A 348 -13.19 -9.42 -23.72
CA TYR A 348 -14.39 -10.27 -23.87
C TYR A 348 -14.09 -11.76 -24.21
N GLU A 349 -12.83 -12.18 -24.33
CA GLU A 349 -12.39 -13.55 -24.66
C GLU A 349 -11.27 -14.11 -23.72
N ASP A 350 -11.21 -13.68 -22.45
CA ASP A 350 -10.08 -13.94 -21.54
C ASP A 350 -10.11 -15.27 -20.74
N GLU A 351 -10.27 -16.43 -21.38
CA GLU A 351 -9.90 -17.72 -20.73
C GLU A 351 -8.46 -18.18 -21.06
N THR A 352 -7.77 -17.55 -22.02
CA THR A 352 -6.49 -18.03 -22.58
C THR A 352 -5.26 -17.18 -22.26
N TYR A 353 -5.40 -15.96 -21.72
CA TYR A 353 -4.30 -14.98 -21.65
C TYR A 353 -3.16 -15.31 -20.67
N PHE A 354 -3.34 -16.21 -19.71
CA PHE A 354 -2.23 -16.60 -18.81
C PHE A 354 -1.21 -17.52 -19.49
N TYR A 355 -1.40 -17.92 -20.76
CA TYR A 355 -0.47 -18.78 -21.50
C TYR A 355 0.42 -18.02 -22.50
N GLU A 356 0.12 -16.77 -22.82
CA GLU A 356 0.78 -16.05 -23.92
C GLU A 356 1.38 -14.72 -23.44
N SER A 357 2.54 -14.79 -22.80
CA SER A 357 3.49 -13.69 -22.81
C SER A 357 4.90 -14.23 -22.59
N THR A 358 5.45 -14.80 -23.64
CA THR A 358 6.90 -14.99 -23.77
C THR A 358 7.29 -14.56 -25.17
N ASP A 359 8.29 -13.69 -25.23
CA ASP A 359 9.08 -13.29 -26.41
C ASP A 359 8.72 -11.92 -27.03
N SER A 360 9.24 -10.85 -26.40
CA SER A 360 9.91 -9.77 -27.15
C SER A 360 10.89 -9.00 -26.26
N TYR A 361 12.06 -9.56 -26.02
CA TYR A 361 13.22 -8.76 -25.61
C TYR A 361 14.47 -9.36 -26.25
N ASP A 362 14.90 -8.76 -27.36
CA ASP A 362 16.18 -9.04 -28.00
C ASP A 362 17.17 -7.92 -27.59
N PRO A 363 18.18 -8.20 -26.75
CA PRO A 363 19.14 -7.19 -26.33
C PRO A 363 20.30 -7.02 -27.33
N TYR A 364 20.24 -7.60 -28.52
CA TYR A 364 21.30 -7.50 -29.54
C TYR A 364 20.79 -6.96 -30.88
N SER A 365 20.24 -5.74 -30.88
CA SER A 365 20.19 -4.91 -32.09
C SER A 365 21.32 -3.88 -32.07
N SER A 366 22.52 -4.36 -32.40
CA SER A 366 23.70 -3.59 -32.79
C SER A 366 24.17 -4.22 -34.09
N CYS A 367 24.52 -3.57 -35.19
CA CYS A 367 24.52 -2.20 -35.72
C CYS A 367 24.47 -2.42 -37.24
N ASP A 368 24.21 -1.39 -38.05
CA ASP A 368 24.98 -1.24 -39.29
C ASP A 368 25.03 0.25 -39.65
N ASP A 369 26.26 0.74 -39.71
CA ASP A 369 26.66 1.99 -40.34
C ASP A 369 26.60 1.82 -41.87
N ASP A 370 25.90 2.74 -42.55
CA ASP A 370 26.31 3.38 -43.81
C ASP A 370 25.42 4.61 -44.10
#